data_AF-A0A1G1T132-F1
#
_entry.id   AF-A0A1G1T132-F1
#
_cell.length_a   1.000
_cell.length_b   1.000
_cell.length_c   1.000
_cell.angle_alpha   90.00
_cell.angle_beta   90.00
_cell.angle_gamma   90.00
#
_symmetry.space_group_name_H-M   'P 1'
#
loop_
_entity.id
_entity.type
_entity.pdbx_description
1 polymer ?
#
loop_
_entity_poly.entity_id
_entity_poly.type
_entity_poly.pdbx_seq_one_letter_code
_entity_poly.pdbx_strand_id
1 'polypeptide(L)'
;MRVAATWPLPGLGLLALPEGATPHLVGYPLHTALAVAVVLPDGHSCRGRATVEEIARTTSTERGLLLDFAPELVEQLATGTEIWLLEQAAGPSGLEL
;
A
#
# COMPACT_ATOMS: atom_id res chain seq x y z
N MET A 1 -4.17 6.48 0.18
CA MET A 1 -4.31 6.21 -1.27
C MET A 1 -5.63 5.51 -1.53
N ARG A 2 -6.42 5.92 -2.52
CA ARG A 2 -7.61 5.19 -2.96
C ARG A 2 -7.26 4.26 -4.11
N VAL A 3 -7.79 3.03 -4.08
CA VAL A 3 -7.50 1.97 -5.04
C VAL A 3 -8.46 2.06 -6.22
N ALA A 4 -7.92 2.16 -7.43
CA ALA A 4 -8.70 2.02 -8.66
C ALA A 4 -8.81 0.55 -9.09
N ALA A 5 -7.70 -0.17 -9.01
CA ALA A 5 -7.62 -1.57 -9.42
C ALA A 5 -6.52 -2.29 -8.65
N THR A 6 -6.62 -3.62 -8.60
CA THR A 6 -5.60 -4.49 -8.02
C THR A 6 -5.14 -5.53 -9.02
N TRP A 7 -3.86 -5.89 -8.97
CA TRP A 7 -3.27 -6.90 -9.84
C TRP A 7 -2.50 -7.95 -9.01
N PRO A 8 -2.93 -9.22 -8.98
CA PRO A 8 -2.20 -10.25 -8.26
C PRO A 8 -0.88 -10.56 -8.96
N LEU A 9 0.22 -10.52 -8.21
CA LEU A 9 1.55 -10.88 -8.67
C LEU A 9 1.95 -12.18 -7.97
N PRO A 10 1.84 -13.34 -8.66
CA PRO A 10 2.14 -14.63 -8.05
C PRO A 10 3.54 -14.67 -7.42
N GLY A 11 3.60 -15.04 -6.14
CA GLY A 11 4.86 -15.09 -5.37
C GLY A 11 5.36 -13.74 -4.83
N LEU A 12 4.67 -12.63 -5.12
CA LEU A 12 5.06 -11.28 -4.67
C LEU A 12 3.97 -10.57 -3.85
N GLY A 13 2.70 -10.88 -4.08
CA GLY A 13 1.57 -10.28 -3.36
C GLY A 13 0.60 -9.60 -4.31
N LEU A 14 0.00 -8.49 -3.86
CA LEU A 14 -1.03 -7.79 -4.62
C LEU A 14 -0.65 -6.34 -4.90
N LEU A 15 -0.50 -5.98 -6.17
CA LEU A 15 -0.23 -4.60 -6.57
C LEU A 15 -1.53 -3.80 -6.53
N ALA A 16 -1.58 -2.76 -5.70
CA ALA A 16 -2.67 -1.78 -5.66
C ALA A 16 -2.33 -0.56 -6.53
N LEU A 17 -3.12 -0.36 -7.58
CA LEU A 17 -3.00 0.78 -8.49
C LEU A 17 -3.84 1.95 -7.96
N PRO A 18 -3.27 3.16 -7.86
CA PRO A 18 -4.00 4.30 -7.35
C PRO A 18 -5.02 4.82 -8.38
N GLU A 19 -6.11 5.40 -7.87
CA GLU A 19 -7.11 6.12 -8.69
C GLU A 19 -6.61 7.46 -9.22
N GLY A 20 -5.61 8.06 -8.57
CA GLY A 20 -5.01 9.33 -8.98
C GLY A 20 -3.61 9.50 -8.42
N ALA A 21 -3.06 10.71 -8.57
CA ALA A 21 -1.70 11.00 -8.11
C ALA A 21 -1.51 10.72 -6.60
N THR A 22 -0.37 10.12 -6.26
CA THR A 22 0.01 9.73 -4.90
C THR A 22 1.23 10.53 -4.41
N PRO A 23 1.15 11.87 -4.30
CA PRO A 23 2.30 12.70 -3.95
C PRO A 23 2.91 12.33 -2.59
N HIS A 24 2.11 11.82 -1.66
CA HIS A 24 2.55 11.32 -0.35
C HIS A 24 3.46 10.09 -0.44
N LEU A 25 3.40 9.32 -1.53
CA LEU A 25 4.28 8.16 -1.75
C LEU A 25 5.61 8.53 -2.40
N VAL A 26 5.69 9.69 -3.07
CA VAL A 26 6.89 10.13 -3.80
C VAL A 26 8.07 10.39 -2.86
N GLY A 27 7.79 10.75 -1.59
CA GLY A 27 8.82 10.97 -0.57
C GLY A 27 9.53 9.71 -0.07
N TYR A 28 9.02 8.53 -0.41
CA TYR A 28 9.63 7.26 -0.01
C TYR A 28 10.49 6.68 -1.15
N PRO A 29 11.70 6.17 -0.86
CA PRO A 29 12.44 5.36 -1.80
C PRO A 29 11.63 4.14 -2.27
N LEU A 30 11.90 3.66 -3.48
CA LEU A 30 11.30 2.42 -3.97
C LEU A 30 11.64 1.24 -3.05
N HIS A 31 10.69 0.31 -2.96
CA HIS A 31 10.72 -0.87 -2.11
C HIS A 31 10.77 -0.57 -0.60
N THR A 32 10.54 0.68 -0.20
CA THR A 32 10.37 1.01 1.23
C THR A 32 9.16 0.28 1.77
N ALA A 33 9.36 -0.53 2.80
CA ALA A 33 8.27 -1.21 3.50
C ALA A 33 7.55 -0.25 4.46
N LEU A 34 6.25 -0.08 4.25
CA LEU A 34 5.36 0.76 5.03
C LEU A 34 4.35 -0.09 5.79
N ALA A 35 4.06 0.31 7.04
CA ALA A 35 2.88 -0.20 7.74
C ALA A 35 1.64 0.47 7.15
N VAL A 36 0.63 -0.32 6.82
CA VAL A 36 -0.60 0.17 6.18
C VAL A 36 -1.84 -0.42 6.83
N ALA A 37 -2.95 0.32 6.74
CA ALA A 37 -4.29 -0.21 6.95
C ALA A 37 -5.05 -0.17 5.63
N VAL A 38 -5.65 -1.29 5.25
CA VAL A 38 -6.65 -1.37 4.20
C VAL A 38 -8.00 -1.14 4.85
N VAL A 39 -8.78 -0.20 4.32
CA VAL A 39 -10.14 0.13 4.75
C VAL A 39 -11.08 -0.16 3.59
N LEU A 40 -11.88 -1.21 3.76
CA LEU A 40 -12.88 -1.65 2.79
C LEU A 40 -14.07 -0.69 2.76
N PRO A 41 -14.85 -0.65 1.65
CA PRO A 41 -16.02 0.24 1.53
C PRO A 41 -17.10 0.05 2.60
N ASP A 42 -17.18 -1.14 3.21
CA ASP A 42 -18.10 -1.45 4.31
C ASP A 42 -17.59 -0.98 5.69
N GLY A 43 -16.40 -0.37 5.73
CA GLY A 43 -15.77 0.16 6.95
C GLY A 43 -14.91 -0.87 7.70
N HIS A 44 -14.88 -2.13 7.27
CA HIS A 44 -13.95 -3.10 7.83
C HIS A 44 -12.51 -2.72 7.47
N SER A 45 -11.58 -2.94 8.40
CA SER A 45 -10.17 -2.67 8.15
C SER A 45 -9.26 -3.81 8.59
N CYS A 46 -8.16 -3.97 7.86
CA CYS A 46 -7.09 -4.87 8.23
C CYS A 46 -5.74 -4.14 8.13
N ARG A 47 -4.78 -4.55 8.96
CA ARG A 47 -3.44 -3.96 9.00
C ARG A 47 -2.43 -4.93 8.42
N GLY A 48 -1.42 -4.39 7.74
CA GLY A 48 -0.34 -5.19 7.20
C GLY A 48 0.82 -4.35 6.71
N ARG A 49 1.61 -4.91 5.79
CA ARG A 49 2.76 -4.26 5.18
C ARG A 49 2.54 -4.09 3.69
N ALA A 50 3.11 -3.03 3.15
CA ALA A 50 3.21 -2.81 1.73
C ALA A 50 4.58 -2.24 1.37
N THR A 51 5.04 -2.47 0.15
CA THR A 51 6.22 -1.79 -0.39
C THR A 51 5.83 -0.73 -1.40
N VAL A 52 6.56 0.39 -1.41
CA VAL A 52 6.36 1.45 -2.40
C VAL A 52 6.91 0.99 -3.74
N GLU A 53 6.05 0.97 -4.75
CA GLU A 53 6.41 0.51 -6.09
C GLU A 53 6.28 1.61 -7.13
N GLU A 54 7.01 1.43 -8.23
CA GLU A 54 6.86 2.24 -9.43
C GLU A 54 5.88 1.60 -10.40
N ILE A 55 4.90 2.38 -10.84
CA ILE A 55 3.96 1.97 -11.88
C ILE A 55 4.25 2.84 -13.11
N ALA A 56 4.77 2.21 -14.15
CA ALA A 56 4.90 2.83 -15.46
C ALA A 56 3.55 2.82 -16.18
N ARG A 57 3.06 3.99 -16.57
CA ARG A 57 1.94 4.17 -17.51
C ARG A 57 2.50 4.68 -18.84
N THR A 58 1.65 4.68 -19.87
CA THR A 58 2.04 5.07 -21.23
C THR A 58 2.62 6.49 -21.32
N THR A 59 2.20 7.41 -20.44
CA THR A 59 2.59 8.82 -20.48
C THR A 59 3.11 9.36 -19.14
N SER A 60 3.16 8.54 -18.10
CA SER A 60 3.57 8.96 -16.77
C SER A 60 4.10 7.80 -15.94
N THR A 61 4.79 8.16 -14.87
CA THR A 61 5.17 7.23 -13.81
C THR A 61 4.47 7.67 -12.54
N GLU A 62 3.88 6.73 -11.82
CA GLU A 62 3.26 6.99 -10.53
C GLU A 62 3.76 6.00 -9.46
N ARG A 63 3.45 6.30 -8.20
CA ARG A 63 3.75 5.41 -7.08
C ARG A 63 2.51 4.61 -6.70
N GLY A 64 2.70 3.31 -6.54
CA GLY A 64 1.70 2.39 -6.02
C GLY A 64 2.21 1.65 -4.79
N LEU A 65 1.44 0.64 -4.37
CA LEU A 65 1.79 -0.21 -3.25
C LEU A 65 1.67 -1.68 -3.62
N LEU A 66 2.72 -2.46 -3.40
CA LEU A 66 2.64 -3.92 -3.41
C LEU A 66 2.32 -4.38 -2.00
N LEU A 67 1.15 -4.99 -1.83
CA LEU A 67 0.65 -5.42 -0.55
C LEU A 67 1.10 -6.85 -0.24
N ASP A 68 1.65 -7.02 0.96
CA ASP A 68 2.01 -8.31 1.55
C ASP A 68 0.88 -8.75 2.49
N PHE A 69 -0.26 -9.11 1.89
CA PHE A 69 -1.42 -9.65 2.59
C PHE A 69 -1.66 -11.11 2.21
N ALA A 70 -2.38 -11.80 3.09
CA ALA A 70 -2.86 -13.14 2.82
C ALA A 70 -3.75 -13.15 1.55
N PRO A 71 -3.68 -14.18 0.70
CA PRO A 71 -4.40 -14.26 -0.57
C PRO A 71 -5.91 -14.02 -0.46
N GLU A 72 -6.51 -14.33 0.68
CA GLU A 72 -7.94 -14.20 0.95
C GLU A 72 -8.41 -12.73 1.00
N LEU A 73 -7.47 -11.79 1.20
CA LEU A 73 -7.76 -10.36 1.16
C LEU A 73 -7.81 -9.82 -0.28
N VAL A 74 -7.19 -10.53 -1.23
CA VAL A 74 -7.11 -10.12 -2.64
C VAL A 74 -8.49 -10.02 -3.28
N GLU A 75 -9.38 -10.96 -2.96
CA GLU A 75 -10.74 -10.99 -3.50
C GLU A 75 -11.64 -9.88 -2.94
N GLN A 76 -11.27 -9.30 -1.79
CA GLN A 76 -12.06 -8.30 -1.08
C GLN A 76 -11.67 -6.86 -1.45
N LEU A 77 -10.51 -6.67 -2.06
CA LEU A 77 -9.98 -5.37 -2.43
C LEU A 77 -10.66 -4.84 -3.71
N ALA A 78 -11.88 -4.32 -3.55
CA ALA A 78 -12.63 -3.69 -4.62
C ALA A 78 -12.17 -2.25 -4.90
N THR A 79 -12.51 -1.74 -6.08
CA THR A 79 -12.42 -0.30 -6.40
C THR A 79 -13.10 0.53 -5.29
N GLY A 80 -12.45 1.61 -4.88
CA GLY A 80 -12.94 2.46 -3.78
C GLY A 80 -12.40 2.08 -2.40
N THR A 81 -11.70 0.95 -2.27
CA THR A 81 -10.91 0.63 -1.08
C THR A 81 -9.87 1.73 -0.82
N GLU A 82 -9.68 2.07 0.45
CA GLU A 82 -8.63 3.00 0.86
C GLU A 82 -7.47 2.27 1.53
N ILE A 83 -6.26 2.72 1.24
CA ILE A 83 -5.04 2.29 1.91
C ILE A 83 -4.48 3.49 2.66
N TRP A 84 -4.46 3.39 3.98
CA TRP A 84 -3.95 4.43 4.88
C TRP A 84 -2.55 4.04 5.34
N LEU A 85 -1.61 4.99 5.27
CA LEU A 85 -0.29 4.80 5.86
C LEU A 85 -0.44 4.88 7.38
N LEU A 86 0.11 3.91 8.08
CA LEU A 86 0.20 3.95 9.53
C LEU A 86 1.53 4.58 9.89
N GLU A 87 1.55 5.41 10.93
CA GLU A 87 2.81 5.86 11.52
C GLU A 87 3.63 4.61 11.85
N GLN A 88 4.88 4.55 11.35
CA GLN A 88 5.82 3.58 11.88
C GLN A 88 5.94 3.90 13.36
N ALA A 89 5.54 2.97 14.23
CA ALA A 89 5.84 3.09 15.65
C ALA A 89 7.33 3.38 15.74
N ALA A 90 7.67 4.56 16.29
CA ALA A 90 9.06 4.89 16.53
C ALA A 90 9.67 3.71 17.29
N GLY A 91 10.67 3.07 16.68
CA GLY A 91 11.49 2.09 17.40
C GLY A 91 11.97 2.72 18.71
N PRO A 92 12.17 1.93 19.78
CA PRO A 92 12.38 2.47 21.11
C PRO A 92 13.51 3.51 21.07
N SER A 93 13.12 4.77 21.21
CA SER A 93 14.04 5.88 21.47
C SER A 93 14.40 5.76 22.95
N GLY A 94 15.38 4.89 23.22
CA GLY A 94 15.77 4.54 24.57
C GLY A 94 17.14 3.87 24.58
N LEU A 95 18.16 4.60 24.13
CA LEU A 95 19.47 4.47 24.76
C LEU A 95 19.31 5.05 26.17
N GLU A 96 19.02 4.19 27.15
CA GLU A 96 19.37 4.52 28.54
C GLU A 96 20.83 4.10 28.76
N LEU A 97 21.58 5.07 29.30
CA LEU A 97 23.00 5.01 29.65
C LEU A 97 23.28 4.01 30.78
#